data_AF-A0A1Z4IDE0-F1
#
_entry.id   AF-A0A1Z4IDE0-F1
#
_cell.length_a   1.000
_cell.length_b   1.000
_cell.length_c   1.000
_cell.angle_alpha   90.00
_cell.angle_beta   90.00
_cell.angle_gamma   90.00
#
_symmetry.space_group_name_H-M   'P 1'
#
loop_
_entity.id
_entity.type
_entity.pdbx_description
1 polymer ?
#
loop_
_entity_poly.entity_id
_entity_poly.type
_entity_poly.pdbx_seq_one_letter_code
_entity_poly.pdbx_strand_id
1 'polypeptide(L)'
;MSQKNETLILFLASIIPICLIFSGLWFFRDIWQSNLTENSTNSTSNNLLASRCEISLEGTFNYGGSTTWAPIRKDVDSVLQQICPKFILRYVQSLTEKPGSGTGIQMLIANQLAFSQSSRSLQVEENIKAKNKGFSLQEIPVAIDGIVIAVNPKLNIPGLTVNQIQGIYTGKITNWQEIGGPNLPITPITRTQAAGGTVELFIENVLEKANFGKNMALLHERKKRQTNS
;
A
#
# COMPACT_ATOMS: atom_id res chain seq x y z
N MET A 1 -19.85 76.95 -8.58
CA MET A 1 -19.66 76.53 -7.17
C MET A 1 -20.07 75.07 -7.04
N SER A 2 -19.23 74.27 -6.39
CA SER A 2 -19.50 72.98 -5.74
C SER A 2 -20.12 71.82 -6.56
N GLN A 3 -19.29 71.07 -7.29
CA GLN A 3 -19.67 69.75 -7.86
C GLN A 3 -18.76 68.59 -7.38
N LYS A 4 -17.75 68.88 -6.53
CA LYS A 4 -16.78 67.89 -6.04
C LYS A 4 -17.25 67.10 -4.80
N ASN A 5 -18.30 67.56 -4.14
CA ASN A 5 -18.73 66.97 -2.86
C ASN A 5 -19.82 65.89 -3.05
N GLU A 6 -20.57 65.93 -4.15
CA GLU A 6 -21.67 64.99 -4.38
C GLU A 6 -21.19 63.60 -4.83
N THR A 7 -20.10 63.53 -5.61
CA THR A 7 -19.53 62.25 -6.04
C THR A 7 -18.95 61.46 -4.88
N LEU A 8 -18.31 62.15 -3.92
CA LEU A 8 -17.71 61.52 -2.75
C LEU A 8 -18.77 60.97 -1.78
N ILE A 9 -19.90 61.68 -1.64
CA ILE A 9 -21.04 61.25 -0.83
C ILE A 9 -21.73 60.03 -1.46
N LEU A 10 -21.86 59.98 -2.80
CA LEU A 10 -22.42 58.82 -3.51
C LEU A 10 -21.53 57.57 -3.40
N PHE A 11 -20.21 57.72 -3.46
CA PHE A 11 -19.27 56.61 -3.24
C PHE A 11 -19.34 56.07 -1.80
N LEU A 12 -19.35 56.95 -0.79
CA LEU A 12 -19.44 56.53 0.62
C LEU A 12 -20.78 55.85 0.94
N ALA A 13 -21.89 56.31 0.34
CA ALA A 13 -23.21 55.71 0.54
C ALA A 13 -23.33 54.29 -0.04
N SER A 14 -22.57 53.96 -1.09
CA SER A 14 -22.58 52.61 -1.69
C SER A 14 -21.78 51.56 -0.90
N ILE A 15 -20.85 51.96 -0.04
CA ILE A 15 -19.96 51.02 0.67
C ILE A 15 -20.69 50.33 1.84
N ILE A 16 -21.58 51.05 2.52
CA ILE A 16 -22.33 50.55 3.69
C ILE A 16 -23.21 49.33 3.36
N PRO A 17 -24.04 49.31 2.28
CA PRO A 17 -24.82 48.11 1.95
C PRO A 17 -23.94 46.95 1.49
N ILE A 18 -22.82 47.21 0.82
CA ILE A 18 -21.89 46.15 0.39
C ILE A 18 -21.23 45.49 1.60
N CYS A 19 -20.81 46.26 2.61
CA CYS A 19 -20.26 45.72 3.84
C CYS A 19 -21.28 44.87 4.62
N LEU A 20 -22.55 45.27 4.67
CA LEU A 20 -23.62 44.50 5.34
C LEU A 20 -23.92 43.17 4.61
N ILE A 21 -23.90 43.18 3.28
CA ILE A 21 -24.08 41.96 2.48
C ILE A 21 -22.89 41.01 2.66
N PHE A 22 -21.66 41.53 2.68
CA PHE A 22 -20.45 40.72 2.89
C PHE A 22 -20.36 40.16 4.33
N SER A 23 -20.72 40.93 5.36
CA SER A 23 -20.76 40.43 6.73
C SER A 23 -21.88 39.41 6.94
N GLY A 24 -23.04 39.62 6.31
CA GLY A 24 -24.16 38.68 6.33
C GLY A 24 -23.80 37.35 5.67
N LEU A 25 -23.15 37.37 4.50
CA LEU A 25 -22.71 36.15 3.80
C LEU A 25 -21.62 35.39 4.56
N TRP A 26 -20.71 36.09 5.26
CA TRP A 26 -19.70 35.44 6.10
C TRP A 26 -20.32 34.77 7.34
N PHE A 27 -21.27 35.45 8.00
CA PHE A 27 -21.99 34.91 9.16
C PHE A 27 -22.96 33.76 8.79
N PHE A 28 -23.62 33.83 7.63
CA PHE A 28 -24.48 32.74 7.14
C PHE A 28 -23.68 31.52 6.67
N ARG A 29 -22.45 31.72 6.15
CA ARG A 29 -21.52 30.62 5.86
C ARG A 29 -21.07 29.92 7.13
N ASP A 30 -20.77 30.67 8.19
CA ASP A 30 -20.37 30.11 9.49
C ASP A 30 -21.51 29.33 10.16
N ILE A 31 -22.74 29.85 10.10
CA ILE A 31 -23.95 29.17 10.63
C ILE A 31 -24.29 27.90 9.82
N TRP A 32 -24.04 27.89 8.50
CA TRP A 32 -24.26 26.70 7.68
C TRP A 32 -23.13 25.67 7.84
N GLN A 33 -21.92 26.08 8.26
CA GLN A 33 -20.84 25.15 8.65
C GLN A 33 -21.04 24.57 10.07
N SER A 34 -21.63 25.31 11.00
CA SER A 34 -21.87 24.81 12.36
C SER A 34 -23.01 23.78 12.45
N ASN A 35 -23.96 23.78 11.51
CA ASN A 35 -25.10 22.85 11.50
C ASN A 35 -24.87 21.52 10.75
N LEU A 36 -23.64 21.27 10.26
CA LEU A 36 -23.22 19.96 9.73
C LEU A 36 -22.28 19.20 10.68
N THR A 37 -22.16 19.65 11.93
CA THR A 37 -21.32 19.04 12.96
C THR A 37 -22.12 18.71 14.22
N GLU A 38 -23.20 17.96 14.07
CA GLU A 38 -23.87 17.31 15.21
C GLU A 38 -24.37 15.92 14.81
N ASN A 39 -23.44 14.96 14.81
CA ASN A 39 -23.59 13.61 15.37
C ASN A 39 -22.46 12.72 14.90
N SER A 40 -21.32 12.85 15.57
CA SER A 40 -20.40 11.74 15.78
C SER A 40 -19.61 12.02 17.06
N THR A 41 -20.23 11.74 18.21
CA THR A 41 -19.46 11.39 19.40
C THR A 41 -18.65 10.13 19.08
N ASN A 42 -17.43 10.34 18.60
CA ASN A 42 -16.28 9.45 18.70
C ASN A 42 -15.04 10.25 18.30
N SER A 43 -14.77 11.33 19.04
CA SER A 43 -13.47 11.99 19.03
C SER A 43 -12.47 11.15 19.83
N THR A 44 -12.06 10.02 19.25
CA THR A 44 -10.79 9.34 19.55
C THR A 44 -9.78 9.62 18.44
N SER A 45 -9.79 10.85 17.94
CA SER A 45 -8.92 11.32 16.87
C SER A 45 -8.19 12.54 17.39
N ASN A 46 -7.11 12.31 18.15
CA ASN A 46 -5.96 13.23 18.35
C ASN A 46 -4.86 12.68 19.27
N ASN A 47 -4.90 11.42 19.72
CA ASN A 47 -3.85 10.87 20.60
C ASN A 47 -2.84 9.91 19.96
N LEU A 48 -2.84 9.70 18.64
CA LEU A 48 -1.81 8.86 18.00
C LEU A 48 -0.40 9.49 18.02
N LEU A 49 -0.32 10.82 18.15
CA LEU A 49 0.95 11.56 18.35
C LEU A 49 1.32 11.76 19.83
N ALA A 50 0.46 11.35 20.77
CA ALA A 50 0.74 11.40 22.20
C ALA A 50 1.48 10.16 22.72
N SER A 51 1.56 9.10 21.91
CA SER A 51 2.33 7.89 22.20
C SER A 51 3.82 8.19 22.05
N ARG A 52 4.45 8.74 23.09
CA ARG A 52 5.91 8.75 23.16
C ARG A 52 6.40 7.30 23.08
N CYS A 53 7.47 7.08 22.32
CA CYS A 53 8.11 5.77 22.27
C CYS A 53 8.54 5.34 23.68
N GLU A 54 7.86 4.35 24.26
CA GLU A 54 8.29 3.70 25.51
C GLU A 54 9.44 2.70 25.27
N ILE A 55 9.87 2.56 24.02
CA ILE A 55 10.90 1.62 23.61
C ILE A 55 12.27 2.20 23.98
N SER A 56 12.98 1.53 24.89
CA SER A 56 14.38 1.85 25.28
C SER A 56 15.42 1.46 24.22
N LEU A 57 15.01 1.11 22.99
CA LEU A 57 15.89 0.67 21.93
C LEU A 57 16.40 1.89 21.16
N GLU A 58 17.71 2.12 21.23
CA GLU A 58 18.39 3.22 20.56
C GLU A 58 19.39 2.66 19.54
N GLY A 59 19.43 3.25 18.34
CA GLY A 59 20.40 2.89 17.31
C GLY A 59 19.77 2.71 15.93
N THR A 60 20.59 2.21 14.99
CA THR A 60 20.18 1.91 13.62
C THR A 60 19.87 0.44 13.44
N PHE A 61 18.64 0.15 13.01
CA PHE A 61 18.14 -1.19 12.77
C PHE A 61 17.98 -1.41 11.27
N ASN A 62 18.79 -2.32 10.73
CA ASN A 62 18.66 -2.74 9.34
C ASN A 62 17.44 -3.65 9.19
N TYR A 63 16.61 -3.40 8.18
CA TYR A 63 15.50 -4.28 7.86
C TYR A 63 15.35 -4.43 6.34
N GLY A 64 14.65 -5.49 5.91
CA GLY A 64 14.48 -5.82 4.50
C GLY A 64 13.36 -6.84 4.29
N GLY A 65 13.24 -7.36 3.07
CA GLY A 65 12.31 -8.46 2.76
C GLY A 65 11.19 -8.10 1.80
N SER A 66 9.96 -8.46 2.15
CA SER A 66 8.77 -8.43 1.27
C SER A 66 8.60 -7.10 0.54
N THR A 67 8.31 -7.19 -0.76
CA THR A 67 8.02 -6.03 -1.61
C THR A 67 6.60 -5.49 -1.42
N THR A 68 5.70 -6.23 -0.78
CA THR A 68 4.35 -5.74 -0.39
C THR A 68 4.45 -4.49 0.51
N TRP A 69 5.48 -4.42 1.34
CA TRP A 69 5.72 -3.27 2.24
C TRP A 69 6.25 -2.03 1.52
N ALA A 70 6.79 -2.16 0.30
CA ALA A 70 7.47 -1.06 -0.38
C ALA A 70 6.61 0.20 -0.59
N PRO A 71 5.32 0.12 -0.95
CA PRO A 71 4.47 1.31 -1.16
C PRO A 71 4.24 2.12 0.12
N ILE A 72 4.09 1.44 1.26
CA ILE A 72 3.75 2.08 2.55
C ILE A 72 4.99 2.38 3.41
N ARG A 73 6.16 1.87 3.00
CA ARG A 73 7.42 1.97 3.74
C ARG A 73 7.73 3.39 4.17
N LYS A 74 7.69 4.34 3.23
CA LYS A 74 8.04 5.73 3.50
C LYS A 74 7.14 6.32 4.58
N ASP A 75 5.85 6.04 4.51
CA ASP A 75 4.86 6.60 5.42
C ASP A 75 5.03 6.00 6.82
N VAL A 76 5.21 4.69 6.91
CA VAL A 76 5.44 4.00 8.19
C VAL A 76 6.77 4.39 8.82
N ASP A 77 7.87 4.39 8.06
CA ASP A 77 9.19 4.79 8.56
C ASP A 77 9.19 6.25 9.03
N SER A 78 8.48 7.14 8.33
CA SER A 78 8.38 8.55 8.71
C SER A 78 7.62 8.73 10.02
N VAL A 79 6.51 8.01 10.22
CA VAL A 79 5.75 8.04 11.46
C VAL A 79 6.59 7.48 12.61
N LEU A 80 7.25 6.33 12.41
CA LEU A 80 8.13 5.73 13.41
C LEU A 80 9.28 6.66 13.79
N GLN A 81 9.89 7.35 12.83
CA GLN A 81 10.96 8.31 13.10
C GLN A 81 10.47 9.55 13.88
N GLN A 82 9.22 9.96 13.71
CA GLN A 82 8.63 11.07 14.47
C GLN A 82 8.34 10.67 15.92
N ILE A 83 7.77 9.48 16.14
CA ILE A 83 7.38 9.03 17.49
C ILE A 83 8.55 8.42 18.28
N CYS A 84 9.50 7.77 17.59
CA CYS A 84 10.66 7.07 18.13
C CYS A 84 11.96 7.56 17.48
N PRO A 85 12.40 8.81 17.70
CA PRO A 85 13.53 9.40 16.94
C PRO A 85 14.87 8.69 17.14
N LYS A 86 15.04 7.97 18.25
CA LYS A 86 16.24 7.19 18.56
C LYS A 86 16.22 5.78 17.95
N PHE A 87 15.08 5.32 17.46
CA PHE A 87 14.91 4.04 16.77
C PHE A 87 14.97 4.27 15.26
N ILE A 88 16.18 4.24 14.71
CA ILE A 88 16.43 4.60 13.31
C ILE A 88 16.28 3.35 12.45
N LEU A 89 15.29 3.32 11.57
CA LEU A 89 15.12 2.24 10.61
C LEU A 89 15.93 2.51 9.33
N ARG A 90 16.65 1.49 8.86
CA ARG A 90 17.36 1.54 7.57
C ARG A 90 16.97 0.34 6.71
N TYR A 91 16.32 0.62 5.59
CA TYR A 91 16.04 -0.42 4.60
C TYR A 91 17.32 -0.87 3.91
N VAL A 92 17.54 -2.18 3.85
CA VAL A 92 18.68 -2.84 3.19
C VAL A 92 18.15 -3.93 2.25
N GLN A 93 18.72 -4.00 1.06
CA GLN A 93 18.43 -5.04 0.07
C GLN A 93 19.70 -5.83 -0.27
N SER A 94 19.51 -7.06 -0.77
CA SER A 94 20.60 -7.86 -1.31
C SER A 94 21.23 -7.19 -2.53
N LEU A 95 22.54 -7.35 -2.69
CA LEU A 95 23.28 -6.91 -3.87
C LEU A 95 23.18 -7.91 -5.03
N THR A 96 22.87 -9.16 -4.74
CA THR A 96 22.90 -10.28 -5.69
C THR A 96 21.51 -10.83 -6.00
N GLU A 97 20.57 -10.69 -5.08
CA GLU A 97 19.21 -11.22 -5.20
C GLU A 97 18.16 -10.11 -5.26
N LYS A 98 17.01 -10.43 -5.86
CA LYS A 98 15.88 -9.51 -5.90
C LYS A 98 15.24 -9.39 -4.50
N PRO A 99 14.73 -8.21 -4.10
CA PRO A 99 13.98 -8.07 -2.86
C PRO A 99 12.74 -8.96 -2.81
N GLY A 100 12.48 -9.58 -1.66
CA GLY A 100 11.31 -10.44 -1.42
C GLY A 100 11.38 -11.13 -0.06
N SER A 101 10.29 -11.80 0.34
CA SER A 101 10.19 -12.50 1.63
C SER A 101 11.36 -13.47 1.86
N GLY A 102 11.60 -14.38 0.91
CA GLY A 102 12.66 -15.39 1.02
C GLY A 102 14.05 -14.78 1.15
N THR A 103 14.42 -13.85 0.26
CA THR A 103 15.70 -13.13 0.34
C THR A 103 15.84 -12.36 1.66
N GLY A 104 14.78 -11.72 2.15
CA GLY A 104 14.78 -11.04 3.45
C GLY A 104 15.05 -12.01 4.62
N ILE A 105 14.37 -13.15 4.64
CA ILE A 105 14.58 -14.19 5.66
C ILE A 105 16.01 -14.75 5.58
N GLN A 106 16.55 -14.95 4.38
CA GLN A 106 17.94 -15.38 4.19
C GLN A 106 18.92 -14.34 4.72
N MET A 107 18.70 -13.04 4.47
CA MET A 107 19.52 -11.95 4.99
C MET A 107 19.44 -11.84 6.52
N LEU A 108 18.26 -12.08 7.11
CA LEU A 108 18.07 -12.16 8.56
C LEU A 108 18.86 -13.34 9.15
N ILE A 109 18.75 -14.53 8.54
CA ILE A 109 19.55 -15.71 8.91
C ILE A 109 21.05 -15.42 8.74
N ALA A 110 21.44 -14.59 7.77
CA ALA A 110 22.80 -14.14 7.55
C ALA A 110 23.29 -13.06 8.54
N ASN A 111 22.48 -12.68 9.54
CA ASN A 111 22.77 -11.63 10.51
C ASN A 111 23.04 -10.25 9.86
N GLN A 112 22.42 -9.99 8.70
CA GLN A 112 22.54 -8.73 7.97
C GLN A 112 21.41 -7.74 8.33
N LEU A 113 20.30 -8.28 8.84
CA LEU A 113 19.09 -7.53 9.21
C LEU A 113 18.80 -7.78 10.70
N ALA A 114 18.24 -6.78 11.38
CA ALA A 114 17.67 -6.92 12.71
C ALA A 114 16.30 -7.63 12.67
N PHE A 115 15.51 -7.36 11.64
CA PHE A 115 14.26 -8.07 11.35
C PHE A 115 13.98 -8.08 9.84
N SER A 116 13.13 -9.02 9.41
CA SER A 116 12.67 -9.11 8.02
C SER A 116 11.16 -9.02 7.94
N GLN A 117 10.66 -8.31 6.95
CA GLN A 117 9.25 -8.29 6.59
C GLN A 117 8.97 -9.46 5.63
N SER A 118 7.86 -10.16 5.86
CA SER A 118 7.45 -11.29 5.02
C SER A 118 5.95 -11.23 4.74
N SER A 119 5.57 -11.58 3.51
CA SER A 119 4.16 -11.80 3.10
C SER A 119 3.82 -13.30 2.98
N ARG A 120 4.61 -14.16 3.63
CA ARG A 120 4.34 -15.59 3.80
C ARG A 120 4.92 -16.08 5.13
N SER A 121 4.44 -17.22 5.62
CA SER A 121 5.01 -17.89 6.79
C SER A 121 6.43 -18.40 6.53
N LEU A 122 7.14 -18.66 7.62
CA LEU A 122 8.45 -19.28 7.64
C LEU A 122 8.34 -20.74 7.20
N GLN A 123 9.26 -21.14 6.34
CA GLN A 123 9.42 -22.53 5.96
C GLN A 123 10.19 -23.30 7.05
N VAL A 124 9.97 -24.61 7.11
CA VAL A 124 10.65 -25.48 8.09
C VAL A 124 12.17 -25.43 7.91
N GLU A 125 12.62 -25.40 6.66
CA GLU A 125 14.03 -25.34 6.28
C GLU A 125 14.70 -24.03 6.72
N GLU A 126 13.97 -22.91 6.70
CA GLU A 126 14.45 -21.60 7.17
C GLU A 126 14.68 -21.62 8.69
N ASN A 127 13.75 -22.24 9.43
CA ASN A 127 13.90 -22.43 10.88
C ASN A 127 15.07 -23.36 11.23
N ILE A 128 15.27 -24.45 10.49
CA ILE A 128 16.42 -25.35 10.68
C ILE A 128 17.73 -24.58 10.45
N LYS A 129 17.81 -23.79 9.38
CA LYS A 129 18.99 -22.96 9.07
C LYS A 129 19.29 -21.93 10.17
N ALA A 130 18.27 -21.29 10.72
CA ALA A 130 18.44 -20.36 11.84
C ALA A 130 18.95 -21.08 13.10
N LYS A 131 18.37 -22.24 13.44
CA LYS A 131 18.79 -23.05 14.59
C LYS A 131 20.24 -23.51 14.48
N ASN A 132 20.69 -23.89 13.28
CA ASN A 132 22.09 -24.23 13.02
C ASN A 132 23.04 -23.03 13.22
N LYS A 133 22.53 -21.80 13.23
CA LYS A 133 23.27 -20.58 13.57
C LYS A 133 23.09 -20.13 15.03
N GLY A 134 22.38 -20.92 15.85
CA GLY A 134 22.23 -20.68 17.28
C GLY A 134 21.05 -19.80 17.68
N PHE A 135 20.09 -19.54 16.79
CA PHE A 135 18.87 -18.80 17.14
C PHE A 135 17.62 -19.37 16.47
N SER A 136 16.44 -18.99 16.95
CA SER A 136 15.16 -19.34 16.32
C SER A 136 14.52 -18.11 15.71
N LEU A 137 13.80 -18.29 14.61
CA LEU A 137 13.01 -17.23 14.02
C LEU A 137 11.64 -17.17 14.72
N GLN A 138 11.12 -15.95 14.86
CA GLN A 138 9.79 -15.70 15.40
C GLN A 138 8.98 -14.88 14.39
N GLU A 139 7.74 -15.30 14.14
CA GLU A 139 6.79 -14.54 13.36
C GLU A 139 5.97 -13.61 14.26
N ILE A 140 5.87 -12.35 13.88
CA ILE A 140 5.03 -11.36 14.54
C ILE A 140 4.07 -10.80 13.49
N PRO A 141 2.75 -11.08 13.57
CA PRO A 141 1.79 -10.53 12.63
C PRO A 141 1.61 -9.04 12.90
N VAL A 142 1.85 -8.20 11.89
CA VAL A 142 1.76 -6.72 11.99
C VAL A 142 0.70 -6.11 11.07
N ALA A 143 0.27 -6.84 10.04
CA ALA A 143 -0.72 -6.38 9.08
C ALA A 143 -1.37 -7.58 8.37
N ILE A 144 -2.55 -7.35 7.81
CA ILE A 144 -3.22 -8.25 6.88
C ILE A 144 -3.18 -7.58 5.51
N ASP A 145 -2.60 -8.25 4.51
CA ASP A 145 -2.62 -7.83 3.12
C ASP A 145 -3.62 -8.66 2.30
N GLY A 146 -4.07 -8.09 1.18
CA GLY A 146 -4.99 -8.76 0.26
C GLY A 146 -4.37 -8.89 -1.12
N ILE A 147 -4.45 -10.08 -1.72
CA ILE A 147 -4.15 -10.28 -3.14
C ILE A 147 -5.44 -10.08 -3.92
N VAL A 148 -5.39 -9.21 -4.92
CA VAL A 148 -6.50 -8.98 -5.85
C VAL A 148 -6.14 -9.46 -7.25
N ILE A 149 -7.12 -10.04 -7.93
CA ILE A 149 -6.99 -10.43 -9.33
C ILE A 149 -7.56 -9.31 -10.19
N ALA A 150 -6.69 -8.69 -10.98
CA ALA A 150 -7.08 -7.65 -11.92
C ALA A 150 -7.36 -8.27 -13.30
N VAL A 151 -8.49 -7.88 -13.89
CA VAL A 151 -8.84 -8.17 -15.27
C VAL A 151 -8.96 -6.86 -16.06
N ASN A 152 -8.99 -6.94 -17.39
CA ASN A 152 -9.21 -5.76 -18.22
C ASN A 152 -10.58 -5.13 -17.87
N PRO A 153 -10.66 -3.82 -17.57
CA PRO A 153 -11.92 -3.18 -17.16
C PRO A 153 -13.01 -3.19 -18.23
N LYS A 154 -12.67 -3.46 -19.50
CA LYS A 154 -13.65 -3.65 -20.59
C LYS A 154 -14.30 -5.03 -20.59
N LEU A 155 -13.85 -5.96 -19.75
CA LEU A 155 -14.49 -7.26 -19.56
C LEU A 155 -15.70 -7.09 -18.64
N ASN A 156 -16.90 -7.17 -19.20
CA ASN A 156 -18.14 -7.10 -18.46
C ASN A 156 -18.51 -8.47 -17.87
N ILE A 157 -17.77 -8.92 -16.85
CA ILE A 157 -18.03 -10.18 -16.13
C ILE A 157 -18.45 -9.88 -14.68
N PRO A 158 -19.34 -10.68 -14.06
CA PRO A 158 -19.83 -10.42 -12.70
C PRO A 158 -18.78 -10.67 -11.61
N GLY A 159 -17.65 -11.30 -11.95
CA GLY A 159 -16.58 -11.65 -11.03
C GLY A 159 -15.99 -13.02 -11.37
N LEU A 160 -14.99 -13.44 -10.59
CA LEU A 160 -14.37 -14.76 -10.73
C LEU A 160 -14.36 -15.48 -9.38
N THR A 161 -14.75 -16.74 -9.41
CA THR A 161 -14.55 -17.66 -8.29
C THR A 161 -13.10 -18.13 -8.23
N VAL A 162 -12.64 -18.60 -7.06
CA VAL A 162 -11.30 -19.17 -6.88
C VAL A 162 -11.06 -20.34 -7.84
N ASN A 163 -12.05 -21.22 -8.02
CA ASN A 163 -11.97 -22.35 -8.94
C ASN A 163 -11.80 -21.92 -10.41
N GLN A 164 -12.48 -20.83 -10.82
CA GLN A 164 -12.29 -20.29 -12.17
C GLN A 164 -10.90 -19.67 -12.33
N ILE A 165 -10.38 -18.99 -11.31
CA ILE A 165 -9.01 -18.46 -11.32
C ILE A 165 -8.00 -19.61 -11.43
N GLN A 166 -8.16 -20.67 -10.64
CA GLN A 166 -7.33 -21.88 -10.74
C GLN A 166 -7.43 -22.48 -12.15
N GLY A 167 -8.64 -22.60 -12.71
CA GLY A 167 -8.87 -23.10 -14.07
C GLY A 167 -8.16 -22.26 -15.13
N ILE A 168 -8.18 -20.94 -15.00
CA ILE A 168 -7.49 -19.99 -15.89
C ILE A 168 -5.97 -20.19 -15.81
N TYR A 169 -5.40 -20.18 -14.61
CA TYR A 169 -3.95 -20.25 -14.41
C TYR A 169 -3.36 -21.64 -14.65
N THR A 170 -4.17 -22.71 -14.58
CA THR A 170 -3.78 -24.08 -14.97
C THR A 170 -4.01 -24.36 -16.46
N GLY A 171 -4.65 -23.45 -17.19
CA GLY A 171 -4.95 -23.59 -18.62
C GLY A 171 -6.14 -24.50 -18.92
N LYS A 172 -6.96 -24.86 -17.92
CA LYS A 172 -8.23 -25.57 -18.12
C LYS A 172 -9.31 -24.64 -18.71
N ILE A 173 -9.26 -23.36 -18.37
CA ILE A 173 -10.12 -22.31 -18.90
C ILE A 173 -9.24 -21.39 -19.74
N THR A 174 -9.56 -21.24 -21.02
CA THR A 174 -8.70 -20.52 -21.98
C THR A 174 -9.42 -19.42 -22.72
N ASN A 175 -10.74 -19.32 -22.58
CA ASN A 175 -11.58 -18.30 -23.20
C ASN A 175 -12.60 -17.74 -22.20
N TRP A 176 -12.80 -16.42 -22.22
CA TRP A 176 -13.74 -15.73 -21.34
C TRP A 176 -15.19 -16.21 -21.51
N GLN A 177 -15.57 -16.74 -22.68
CA GLN A 177 -16.91 -17.29 -22.91
C GLN A 177 -17.24 -18.51 -22.04
N GLU A 178 -16.22 -19.26 -21.60
CA GLU A 178 -16.39 -20.44 -20.73
C GLU A 178 -16.89 -20.08 -19.32
N ILE A 179 -16.80 -18.80 -18.96
CA ILE A 179 -17.16 -18.25 -17.65
C ILE A 179 -18.12 -17.06 -17.77
N GLY A 180 -18.88 -17.00 -18.88
CA GLY A 180 -19.95 -16.02 -19.09
C GLY A 180 -19.49 -14.65 -19.61
N GLY A 181 -18.25 -14.55 -20.10
CA GLY A 181 -17.71 -13.36 -20.74
C GLY A 181 -17.84 -13.36 -22.27
N PRO A 182 -17.22 -12.37 -22.96
CA PRO A 182 -17.17 -12.34 -24.42
C PRO A 182 -16.29 -13.48 -24.97
N ASN A 183 -16.47 -13.84 -26.25
CA ASN A 183 -15.59 -14.79 -26.94
C ASN A 183 -14.21 -14.16 -27.20
N LEU A 184 -13.34 -14.22 -26.20
CA LEU A 184 -11.99 -13.67 -26.22
C LEU A 184 -11.03 -14.64 -25.51
N PRO A 185 -9.82 -14.88 -26.05
CA PRO A 185 -8.83 -15.73 -25.40
C PRO A 185 -8.32 -15.09 -24.09
N ILE A 186 -7.96 -15.94 -23.13
CA ILE A 186 -7.38 -15.57 -21.84
C ILE A 186 -5.87 -15.77 -21.88
N THR A 187 -5.13 -14.73 -21.51
CA THR A 187 -3.68 -14.80 -21.26
C THR A 187 -3.42 -14.51 -19.79
N PRO A 188 -3.29 -15.54 -18.92
CA PRO A 188 -2.95 -15.32 -17.52
C PRO A 188 -1.52 -14.78 -17.41
N ILE A 189 -1.36 -13.73 -16.61
CA ILE A 189 -0.06 -13.09 -16.36
C ILE A 189 0.33 -13.32 -14.91
N THR A 190 1.58 -13.72 -14.67
CA THR A 190 2.17 -13.81 -13.33
C THR A 190 3.60 -13.28 -13.34
N ARG A 191 4.14 -13.00 -12.15
CA ARG A 191 5.58 -12.73 -12.01
C ARG A 191 6.32 -14.06 -11.85
N THR A 192 7.64 -14.06 -11.99
CA THR A 192 8.44 -15.27 -11.73
C THR A 192 8.20 -15.75 -10.29
N GLN A 193 8.32 -17.06 -10.03
CA GLN A 193 8.16 -17.59 -8.67
C GLN A 193 9.20 -17.00 -7.69
N ALA A 194 10.36 -16.60 -8.22
CA ALA A 194 11.38 -15.86 -7.48
C ALA A 194 11.03 -14.38 -7.22
N ALA A 195 9.91 -13.85 -7.72
CA ALA A 195 9.54 -12.43 -7.62
C ALA A 195 8.92 -12.04 -6.26
N GLY A 196 8.80 -12.97 -5.31
CA GLY A 196 8.47 -12.68 -3.91
C GLY A 196 7.24 -13.40 -3.38
N GLY A 197 6.99 -13.23 -2.08
CA GLY A 197 6.00 -14.00 -1.31
C GLY A 197 4.56 -13.92 -1.82
N THR A 198 4.18 -12.87 -2.53
CA THR A 198 2.83 -12.76 -3.13
C THR A 198 2.57 -13.86 -4.17
N VAL A 199 3.57 -14.24 -4.98
CA VAL A 199 3.42 -15.29 -6.00
C VAL A 199 3.36 -16.66 -5.31
N GLU A 200 4.16 -16.84 -4.27
CA GLU A 200 4.17 -18.06 -3.46
C GLU A 200 2.81 -18.27 -2.78
N LEU A 201 2.27 -17.23 -2.13
CA LEU A 201 0.93 -17.27 -1.52
C LEU A 201 -0.16 -17.57 -2.55
N PHE A 202 -0.06 -17.01 -3.76
CA PHE A 202 -1.00 -17.32 -4.84
C PHE A 202 -0.91 -18.80 -5.27
N ILE A 203 0.29 -19.36 -5.42
CA ILE A 203 0.47 -20.77 -5.79
C ILE A 203 -0.07 -21.70 -4.69
N GLU A 204 0.20 -21.38 -3.42
CA GLU A 204 -0.24 -22.20 -2.30
C GLU A 204 -1.76 -22.15 -2.10
N ASN A 205 -2.34 -20.95 -2.09
CA ASN A 205 -3.72 -20.75 -1.65
C ASN A 205 -4.74 -20.71 -2.80
N VAL A 206 -4.32 -20.32 -4.01
CA VAL A 206 -5.22 -20.23 -5.18
C VAL A 206 -5.00 -21.39 -6.13
N LEU A 207 -3.75 -21.79 -6.36
CA LEU A 207 -3.47 -22.94 -7.21
C LEU A 207 -3.49 -24.27 -6.47
N GLU A 208 -3.51 -24.27 -5.14
CA GLU A 208 -3.40 -25.49 -4.32
C GLU A 208 -2.17 -26.32 -4.72
N LYS A 209 -1.05 -25.63 -4.99
CA LYS A 209 0.22 -26.21 -5.46
C LYS A 209 0.17 -26.83 -6.86
N ALA A 210 -0.88 -26.59 -7.64
CA ALA A 210 -0.91 -26.97 -9.05
C ALA A 210 0.11 -26.17 -9.87
N ASN A 211 0.63 -26.80 -10.92
CA ASN A 211 1.53 -26.15 -11.87
C ASN A 211 0.78 -25.16 -12.77
N PHE A 212 1.46 -24.09 -13.17
CA PHE A 212 0.93 -23.17 -14.18
C PHE A 212 0.72 -23.87 -15.53
N GLY A 213 -0.34 -23.47 -16.24
CA GLY A 213 -0.62 -23.90 -17.61
C GLY A 213 0.38 -23.34 -18.62
N LYS A 214 0.46 -23.97 -19.80
CA LYS A 214 1.36 -23.56 -20.89
C LYS A 214 1.03 -22.19 -21.48
N ASN A 215 -0.19 -21.70 -21.27
CA ASN A 215 -0.70 -20.41 -21.73
C ASN A 215 -0.31 -19.22 -20.81
N MET A 216 0.44 -19.48 -19.74
CA MET A 216 0.87 -18.44 -18.81
C MET A 216 1.98 -17.57 -19.40
N ALA A 217 1.79 -16.25 -19.27
CA ALA A 217 2.79 -15.25 -19.64
C ALA A 217 3.49 -14.70 -18.38
N LEU A 218 4.81 -14.63 -18.43
CA LEU A 218 5.60 -13.99 -17.37
C LEU A 218 5.69 -12.49 -17.60
N LEU A 219 5.27 -11.72 -16.61
CA LEU A 219 5.47 -10.28 -16.58
C LEU A 219 6.98 -9.99 -16.52
N HIS A 220 7.54 -9.57 -17.64
CA HIS A 220 8.90 -9.06 -17.69
C HIS A 220 8.92 -7.63 -17.15
N GLU A 221 9.64 -7.39 -16.05
CA GLU A 221 9.97 -6.04 -15.61
C GLU A 221 10.75 -5.36 -16.74
N ARG A 222 10.18 -4.33 -17.36
CA ARG A 222 10.95 -3.46 -18.26
C ARG A 222 12.10 -2.88 -17.44
N LYS A 223 13.35 -3.23 -17.77
CA LYS A 223 14.51 -2.43 -17.35
C LYS A 223 14.16 -0.98 -17.68
N LYS A 224 14.17 -0.09 -16.67
CA LYS A 224 14.04 1.36 -16.90
C LYS A 224 14.95 1.70 -18.08
N ARG A 225 14.39 2.25 -19.16
CA ARG A 225 15.20 2.86 -20.21
C ARG A 225 16.11 3.85 -19.48
N GLN A 226 17.41 3.57 -19.45
CA GLN A 226 18.39 4.60 -19.18
C GLN A 226 18.20 5.61 -20.30
N THR A 227 17.52 6.71 -19.99
CA THR A 227 17.60 7.92 -20.80
C THR A 227 19.04 8.39 -20.65
N ASN A 228 19.87 8.08 -21.65
CA ASN A 228 21.16 8.74 -21.78
C ASN A 228 20.84 10.21 -22.11
N SER A 229 21.11 11.09 -21.14
CA SER A 229 21.24 12.52 -21.36
C SER A 229 22.58 12.81 -22.02
#